data_AF-A0A925PMR1-F1
#
_entry.id   AF-A0A925PMR1-F1
#
_cell.length_a   1.000
_cell.length_b   1.000
_cell.length_c   1.000
_cell.angle_alpha   90.00
_cell.angle_beta   90.00
_cell.angle_gamma   90.00
#
_symmetry.space_group_name_H-M   'P 1'
#
loop_
_entity.id
_entity.type
_entity.pdbx_description
1 polymer ?
#
loop_
_entity_poly.entity_id
_entity_poly.type
_entity_poly.pdbx_seq_one_letter_code
_entity_poly.pdbx_strand_id
1 'polypeptide(L)'
;MAKTIVVNSTPEETRMAIFEEKELIEVFVERTKSGHHVGNIYKGKTKNVLPGMQAAFIDIGKEKNAFLYIGDVPAAKDASVAIEQTLTVGKEVMIQIVKDALGTKGPRATTNLTLPGRYVVFMPTVDYIAISRRIASEEERVRLKNLVEKVRPAGMGIIVRTMAEGKSEEDLHKDIDYLYNLWNALSARAKRAVAPILLYRDATYRPGSVKLVVARGPLVPRASFTI
;
A
#
# COMPACT_ATOMS: atom_id res chain seq x y z
N MET A 1 -30.78 21.37 -25.56
CA MET A 1 -29.35 21.70 -25.36
C MET A 1 -28.66 20.49 -24.74
N ALA A 2 -27.45 20.15 -25.18
CA ALA A 2 -26.78 18.89 -24.81
C ALA A 2 -25.77 19.12 -23.67
N LYS A 3 -26.09 18.63 -22.47
CA LYS A 3 -25.17 18.63 -21.33
C LYS A 3 -24.31 17.37 -21.36
N THR A 4 -23.03 17.52 -21.03
CA THR A 4 -22.07 16.43 -20.94
C THR A 4 -21.56 16.35 -19.51
N ILE A 5 -21.68 15.19 -18.88
CA ILE A 5 -21.10 14.94 -17.55
C ILE A 5 -19.84 14.11 -17.74
N VAL A 6 -18.75 14.52 -17.09
CA VAL A 6 -17.48 13.79 -17.05
C VAL A 6 -17.22 13.39 -15.61
N VAL A 7 -17.14 12.09 -15.34
CA VAL A 7 -16.82 11.57 -14.01
C VAL A 7 -15.44 10.93 -14.02
N ASN A 8 -14.58 11.35 -13.09
CA ASN A 8 -13.32 10.71 -12.74
C ASN A 8 -13.44 10.19 -11.31
N SER A 9 -13.52 8.87 -11.15
CA SER A 9 -13.57 8.23 -9.84
C SER A 9 -12.23 7.61 -9.50
N THR A 10 -11.69 8.02 -8.36
CA THR A 10 -10.58 7.37 -7.68
C THR A 10 -11.05 6.97 -6.27
N PRO A 11 -10.37 6.01 -5.61
CA PRO A 11 -10.74 5.59 -4.25
C PRO A 11 -10.71 6.70 -3.20
N GLU A 12 -9.85 7.71 -3.39
CA GLU A 12 -9.71 8.85 -2.47
C GLU A 12 -10.61 10.03 -2.86
N GLU A 13 -11.03 10.12 -4.13
CA GLU A 13 -11.72 11.28 -4.66
C GLU A 13 -12.54 10.94 -5.91
N THR A 14 -13.82 11.34 -5.91
CA THR A 14 -14.68 11.38 -7.08
C THR A 14 -14.80 12.82 -7.54
N ARG A 15 -14.36 13.09 -8.78
CA ARG A 15 -14.53 14.38 -9.45
C ARG A 15 -15.60 14.24 -10.52
N MET A 16 -16.51 15.18 -10.58
CA MET A 16 -17.51 15.29 -11.63
C MET A 16 -17.46 16.70 -12.22
N ALA A 17 -17.43 16.81 -13.54
CA ALA A 17 -17.50 18.07 -14.25
C ALA A 17 -18.71 18.06 -15.20
N ILE A 18 -19.48 19.13 -15.20
CA ILE A 18 -20.64 19.33 -16.07
C ILE A 18 -20.27 20.36 -17.14
N PHE A 19 -20.41 19.98 -18.40
CA PHE A 19 -20.16 20.83 -19.56
C PHE A 19 -21.46 21.11 -20.31
N GLU A 20 -21.57 22.31 -20.85
CA GLU A 20 -22.61 22.73 -21.80
C GLU A 20 -21.92 23.46 -22.95
N GLU A 21 -22.15 23.02 -24.20
CA GLU A 21 -21.52 23.61 -25.39
C GLU A 21 -19.98 23.75 -25.34
N LYS A 22 -19.32 22.82 -24.63
CA LYS A 22 -17.86 22.79 -24.36
C LYS A 22 -17.38 23.81 -23.32
N GLU A 23 -18.27 24.60 -22.74
CA GLU A 23 -17.97 25.41 -21.56
C GLU A 23 -18.18 24.59 -20.28
N LEU A 24 -17.23 24.71 -19.36
CA LEU A 24 -17.31 24.10 -18.05
C LEU A 24 -18.29 24.91 -17.19
N ILE A 25 -19.40 24.29 -16.80
CA ILE A 25 -20.42 24.95 -15.99
C ILE A 25 -20.13 24.76 -14.50
N GLU A 26 -19.87 23.53 -14.07
CA GLU A 26 -19.73 23.21 -12.65
C GLU A 26 -18.81 22.02 -12.42
N VAL A 27 -18.11 22.05 -11.28
CA VAL A 27 -17.23 20.97 -10.82
C VAL A 27 -17.63 20.56 -9.41
N PHE A 28 -17.90 19.28 -9.24
CA PHE A 28 -18.10 18.64 -7.94
C PHE A 28 -16.87 17.80 -7.61
N VAL A 29 -16.39 17.93 -6.38
CA VAL A 29 -15.30 17.10 -5.85
C VAL A 29 -15.75 16.52 -4.53
N GLU A 30 -15.96 15.21 -4.50
CA GLU A 30 -16.24 14.46 -3.29
C GLU A 30 -15.00 13.67 -2.89
N ARG A 31 -14.54 13.85 -1.65
CA ARG A 31 -13.41 13.11 -1.09
C ARG A 31 -13.89 12.09 -0.08
N THR A 32 -13.46 10.85 -0.23
CA THR A 32 -13.81 9.78 0.71
C THR A 32 -13.16 10.10 2.06
N LYS A 33 -13.97 10.28 3.13
CA LYS A 33 -13.45 10.57 4.48
C LYS A 33 -12.57 9.44 5.02
N SER A 34 -12.90 8.20 4.67
CA SER A 34 -12.05 7.02 4.86
C SER A 34 -11.16 6.83 3.64
N GLY A 35 -10.14 7.68 3.51
CA GLY A 35 -9.19 7.60 2.40
C GLY A 35 -8.61 6.19 2.25
N HIS A 36 -8.35 5.77 1.03
CA HIS A 36 -7.66 4.53 0.76
C HIS A 36 -6.34 4.48 1.54
N HIS A 37 -6.16 3.43 2.34
CA HIS A 37 -5.00 3.30 3.20
C HIS A 37 -4.08 2.16 2.78
N VAL A 38 -4.52 1.25 1.92
CA VAL A 38 -3.67 0.14 1.46
C VAL A 38 -2.39 0.67 0.84
N GLY A 39 -1.28 0.00 1.15
CA GLY A 39 0.06 0.39 0.73
C GLY A 39 0.70 1.45 1.62
N ASN A 40 -0.07 2.26 2.35
CA ASN A 40 0.49 3.27 3.25
C ASN A 40 1.26 2.63 4.41
N ILE A 41 2.38 3.26 4.78
CA ILE A 41 3.21 2.86 5.91
C ILE A 41 3.04 3.87 7.03
N TYR A 42 2.72 3.37 8.22
CA TYR A 42 2.53 4.14 9.44
C TYR A 42 3.56 3.72 10.48
N LYS A 43 3.97 4.66 11.33
CA LYS A 43 4.50 4.35 12.65
C LYS A 43 3.34 4.44 13.62
N GLY A 44 2.92 3.31 14.16
CA GLY A 44 1.80 3.21 15.08
C GLY A 44 2.24 2.83 16.49
N LYS A 45 1.29 2.87 17.42
CA LYS A 45 1.50 2.51 18.83
C LYS A 45 0.60 1.33 19.20
N THR A 46 1.15 0.29 19.80
CA THR A 46 0.36 -0.86 20.25
C THR A 46 -0.62 -0.42 21.33
N LYS A 47 -1.92 -0.50 21.02
CA LYS A 47 -3.00 -0.12 21.94
C LYS A 47 -3.45 -1.30 22.79
N ASN A 48 -3.55 -2.48 22.20
CA ASN A 48 -3.94 -3.71 22.89
C ASN A 48 -3.30 -4.93 22.22
N VAL A 49 -3.07 -5.99 22.98
CA VAL A 49 -2.56 -7.28 22.51
C VAL A 49 -3.57 -8.35 22.91
N LEU A 50 -3.90 -9.24 21.98
CA LEU A 50 -4.85 -10.33 22.17
C LEU A 50 -4.11 -11.68 22.00
N PRO A 51 -3.56 -12.27 23.09
CA PRO A 51 -2.81 -13.52 23.01
C PRO A 51 -3.63 -14.68 22.43
N GLY A 52 -4.91 -14.79 22.80
CA GLY A 52 -5.79 -15.85 22.29
C GLY A 52 -6.06 -15.78 20.78
N MET A 53 -5.85 -14.62 20.15
CA MET A 53 -6.01 -14.43 18.70
C MET A 53 -4.67 -14.26 17.98
N GLN A 54 -3.54 -14.33 18.69
CA GLN A 54 -2.21 -14.06 18.16
C GLN A 54 -2.18 -12.73 17.37
N ALA A 55 -2.78 -11.68 17.94
CA ALA A 55 -2.96 -10.40 17.26
C ALA A 55 -2.77 -9.19 18.18
N ALA A 56 -2.54 -8.03 17.59
CA ALA A 56 -2.46 -6.75 18.29
C ALA A 56 -3.23 -5.66 17.53
N PHE A 57 -3.78 -4.71 18.27
CA PHE A 57 -4.37 -3.49 17.72
C PHE A 57 -3.36 -2.35 17.80
N ILE A 58 -3.06 -1.75 16.66
CA ILE A 58 -2.08 -0.69 16.51
C ILE A 58 -2.83 0.62 16.23
N ASP A 59 -2.67 1.61 17.09
CA ASP A 59 -3.14 2.96 16.84
C ASP A 59 -2.29 3.61 15.74
N ILE A 60 -2.97 4.10 14.70
CA ILE A 60 -2.38 4.76 13.52
C ILE A 60 -2.87 6.21 13.38
N GLY A 61 -3.52 6.77 14.41
CA GLY A 61 -4.05 8.14 14.37
C GLY A 61 -5.27 8.27 13.46
N LYS A 62 -6.06 7.19 13.34
CA LYS A 62 -7.32 7.12 12.59
C LYS A 62 -8.45 6.70 13.51
N GLU A 63 -9.68 6.81 13.02
CA GLU A 63 -10.88 6.42 13.77
C GLU A 63 -10.85 4.96 14.25
N LYS A 64 -10.24 4.07 13.45
CA LYS A 64 -10.10 2.64 13.76
C LYS A 64 -8.63 2.26 13.85
N ASN A 65 -8.28 1.50 14.88
CA ASN A 65 -6.96 0.89 15.03
C ASN A 65 -6.73 -0.17 13.94
N ALA A 66 -5.49 -0.31 13.50
CA ALA A 66 -5.10 -1.37 12.59
C ALA A 66 -4.97 -2.71 13.32
N PHE A 67 -5.38 -3.79 12.66
CA PHE A 67 -5.21 -5.16 13.14
C PHE A 67 -3.91 -5.75 12.59
N LEU A 68 -2.99 -6.12 13.48
CA LEU A 68 -1.69 -6.74 13.16
C LEU A 68 -1.68 -8.19 13.66
N TYR A 69 -1.33 -9.13 12.79
CA TYR A 69 -1.11 -10.53 13.18
C TYR A 69 0.32 -10.70 13.71
N ILE A 70 0.49 -11.42 14.82
CA ILE A 70 1.79 -11.53 15.52
C ILE A 70 2.82 -12.30 14.68
N GLY A 71 2.40 -13.29 13.89
CA GLY A 71 3.30 -14.03 13.00
C GLY A 71 3.91 -13.18 11.86
N ASP A 72 3.40 -11.98 11.62
CA ASP A 72 4.02 -11.05 10.69
C ASP A 72 5.24 -10.35 11.31
N VAL A 73 5.37 -10.32 12.64
CA VAL A 73 6.45 -9.63 13.34
C VAL A 73 7.74 -10.43 13.24
N PRO A 74 8.85 -9.86 12.72
CA PRO A 74 10.09 -10.61 12.51
C PRO A 74 10.59 -11.33 13.77
N ALA A 75 10.54 -10.67 14.94
CA ALA A 75 10.98 -11.25 16.22
C ALA A 75 10.12 -12.44 16.71
N ALA A 76 8.90 -12.63 16.20
CA ALA A 76 8.05 -13.78 16.51
C ALA A 76 8.36 -15.01 15.63
N LYS A 77 9.22 -14.87 14.61
CA LYS A 77 9.64 -15.99 13.76
C LYS A 77 10.74 -16.84 14.41
N ASP A 78 11.44 -16.29 15.40
CA ASP A 78 12.34 -17.04 16.26
C ASP A 78 11.49 -17.76 17.32
N ALA A 79 11.33 -19.08 17.17
CA ALA A 79 10.45 -19.92 18.00
C ALA A 79 10.77 -19.92 19.51
N SER A 80 11.86 -19.25 19.92
CA SER A 80 12.29 -19.08 21.31
C SER A 80 11.74 -17.82 21.99
N VAL A 81 11.12 -16.88 21.26
CA VAL A 81 10.65 -15.62 21.82
C VAL A 81 9.16 -15.69 22.14
N ALA A 82 8.81 -15.59 23.42
CA ALA A 82 7.41 -15.53 23.85
C ALA A 82 6.71 -14.32 23.20
N ILE A 83 5.46 -14.53 22.78
CA ILE A 83 4.61 -13.53 22.11
C ILE A 83 4.56 -12.20 22.89
N GLU A 84 4.51 -12.29 24.22
CA GLU A 84 4.46 -11.18 25.17
C GLU A 84 5.73 -10.31 25.16
N GLN A 85 6.86 -10.87 24.73
CA GLN A 85 8.14 -10.14 24.59
C GLN A 85 8.24 -9.40 23.25
N THR A 86 7.46 -9.82 22.24
CA THR A 86 7.54 -9.26 20.89
C THR A 86 6.73 -7.97 20.74
N LEU A 87 5.49 -7.93 21.26
CA LEU A 87 4.61 -6.77 21.22
C LEU A 87 4.03 -6.48 22.61
N THR A 88 4.40 -5.33 23.18
CA THR A 88 3.87 -4.82 24.44
C THR A 88 3.00 -3.59 24.19
N VAL A 89 2.02 -3.37 25.06
CA VAL A 89 1.17 -2.16 25.01
C VAL A 89 2.06 -0.92 25.16
N GLY A 90 1.82 0.08 24.31
CA GLY A 90 2.58 1.31 24.26
C GLY A 90 3.84 1.27 23.38
N LYS A 91 4.29 0.09 22.93
CA LYS A 91 5.43 -0.03 22.01
C LYS A 91 5.09 0.55 20.64
N GLU A 92 6.04 1.26 20.05
CA GLU A 92 5.92 1.77 18.68
C GLU A 92 6.32 0.70 17.67
N VAL A 93 5.58 0.62 16.56
CA VAL A 93 5.82 -0.37 15.49
C VAL A 93 5.54 0.26 14.13
N MET A 94 6.40 -0.04 13.16
CA MET A 94 6.17 0.35 11.76
C MET A 94 5.34 -0.73 11.07
N ILE A 95 4.23 -0.31 10.46
CA ILE A 95 3.28 -1.21 9.81
C ILE A 95 2.84 -0.69 8.45
N GLN A 96 2.53 -1.60 7.53
CA GLN A 96 1.91 -1.28 6.25
C GLN A 96 0.48 -1.80 6.22
N ILE A 97 -0.46 -1.00 5.72
CA ILE A 97 -1.84 -1.44 5.55
C ILE A 97 -1.95 -2.32 4.31
N VAL A 98 -2.52 -3.51 4.47
CA VAL A 98 -2.72 -4.49 3.39
C VAL A 98 -4.19 -4.62 2.98
N LYS A 99 -5.12 -4.26 3.86
CA LYS A 99 -6.55 -4.18 3.57
C LYS A 99 -7.16 -3.00 4.30
N ASP A 100 -8.02 -2.25 3.62
CA ASP A 100 -8.80 -1.19 4.24
C ASP A 100 -9.80 -1.74 5.27
N ALA A 101 -10.32 -0.83 6.11
CA ALA A 101 -11.37 -1.14 7.05
C ALA A 101 -12.63 -1.63 6.33
N LEU A 102 -13.33 -2.62 6.89
CA LEU A 102 -14.58 -3.14 6.35
C LEU A 102 -15.64 -3.18 7.45
N GLY A 103 -16.71 -2.40 7.28
CA GLY A 103 -17.78 -2.28 8.28
C GLY A 103 -17.23 -1.83 9.63
N THR A 104 -17.43 -2.62 10.67
CA THR A 104 -16.92 -2.34 12.02
C THR A 104 -15.45 -2.73 12.23
N LYS A 105 -14.85 -3.50 11.32
CA LYS A 105 -13.46 -3.97 11.46
C LYS A 105 -12.48 -2.90 10.99
N GLY A 106 -11.45 -2.65 11.79
CA GLY A 106 -10.32 -1.78 11.41
C GLY A 106 -9.50 -2.36 10.24
N PRO A 107 -8.60 -1.55 9.65
CA PRO A 107 -7.78 -2.01 8.54
C PRO A 107 -6.83 -3.13 8.98
N ARG A 108 -6.47 -4.03 8.07
CA ARG A 108 -5.44 -5.05 8.33
C ARG A 108 -4.07 -4.49 7.99
N ALA A 109 -3.11 -4.75 8.86
CA ALA A 109 -1.73 -4.34 8.70
C ALA A 109 -0.75 -5.52 8.77
N THR A 110 0.48 -5.28 8.30
CA THR A 110 1.61 -6.20 8.36
C THR A 110 2.91 -5.46 8.69
N THR A 111 3.87 -6.15 9.27
CA THR A 111 5.26 -5.70 9.48
C THR A 111 6.20 -6.19 8.36
N ASN A 112 5.71 -7.01 7.44
CA ASN A 112 6.41 -7.40 6.21
C ASN A 112 6.22 -6.28 5.17
N LEU A 113 6.97 -5.19 5.32
CA LEU A 113 6.78 -3.98 4.52
C LEU A 113 7.21 -4.21 3.07
N THR A 114 6.56 -3.52 2.15
CA THR A 114 6.81 -3.60 0.71
C THR A 114 6.85 -2.21 0.09
N LEU A 115 7.81 -1.99 -0.80
CA LEU A 115 7.92 -0.79 -1.63
C LEU A 115 7.91 -1.23 -3.10
N PRO A 116 6.80 -0.99 -3.84
CA PRO A 116 6.71 -1.40 -5.23
C PRO A 116 7.54 -0.47 -6.13
N GLY A 117 8.52 -1.04 -6.84
CA GLY A 117 9.21 -0.42 -7.96
C GLY A 117 8.60 -0.79 -9.30
N ARG A 118 9.27 -0.42 -10.39
CA ARG A 118 8.80 -0.72 -11.75
C ARG A 118 8.98 -2.20 -12.09
N TYR A 119 10.15 -2.74 -11.79
CA TYR A 119 10.58 -4.09 -12.14
C TYR A 119 10.57 -5.02 -10.94
N VAL A 120 10.78 -4.47 -9.75
CA VAL A 120 10.82 -5.26 -8.51
C VAL A 120 9.83 -4.73 -7.47
N VAL A 121 9.52 -5.55 -6.47
CA VAL A 121 8.94 -5.11 -5.19
C VAL A 121 10.01 -5.35 -4.14
N PHE A 122 10.43 -4.27 -3.49
CA PHE A 122 11.45 -4.30 -2.47
C PHE A 122 10.84 -4.58 -1.10
N MET A 123 11.42 -5.50 -0.34
CA MET A 123 10.92 -5.96 0.95
C MET A 123 11.99 -5.77 2.03
N PRO A 124 12.06 -4.61 2.69
CA PRO A 124 13.17 -4.29 3.59
C PRO A 124 13.16 -5.02 4.93
N THR A 125 12.07 -5.69 5.30
CA THR A 125 11.90 -6.33 6.63
C THR A 125 11.87 -7.85 6.59
N VAL A 126 12.08 -8.44 5.41
CA VAL A 126 12.17 -9.90 5.22
C VAL A 126 13.33 -10.19 4.30
N ASP A 127 13.98 -11.34 4.48
CA ASP A 127 15.07 -11.80 3.62
C ASP A 127 14.60 -12.96 2.75
N TYR A 128 14.22 -12.66 1.50
CA TYR A 128 13.75 -13.66 0.54
C TYR A 128 13.71 -13.11 -0.89
N ILE A 129 14.02 -13.96 -1.87
CA ILE A 129 13.83 -13.64 -3.30
C ILE A 129 12.68 -14.48 -3.87
N ALA A 130 11.77 -13.83 -4.60
CA ALA A 130 10.83 -14.51 -5.48
C ALA A 130 10.81 -13.92 -6.87
N ILE A 131 10.41 -14.77 -7.82
CA ILE A 131 10.11 -14.38 -9.18
C ILE A 131 8.60 -14.51 -9.42
N SER A 132 8.00 -13.55 -10.13
CA SER A 132 6.59 -13.57 -10.51
C SER A 132 6.23 -14.89 -11.20
N ARG A 133 5.17 -15.55 -10.71
CA ARG A 133 4.63 -16.78 -11.31
C ARG A 133 4.17 -16.60 -12.76
N ARG A 134 3.94 -15.35 -13.20
CA ARG A 134 3.53 -15.02 -14.58
C ARG A 134 4.69 -15.05 -15.59
N ILE A 135 5.94 -15.08 -15.13
CA ILE A 135 7.10 -15.33 -16.00
C ILE A 135 7.14 -16.84 -16.21
N ALA A 136 6.97 -17.28 -17.46
CA ALA A 136 6.79 -18.69 -17.81
C ALA A 136 8.12 -19.40 -18.10
N SER A 137 9.08 -18.73 -18.73
CA SER A 137 10.40 -19.30 -19.01
C SER A 137 11.17 -19.53 -17.71
N GLU A 138 11.63 -20.76 -17.53
CA GLU A 138 12.44 -21.13 -16.37
C GLU A 138 13.86 -20.57 -16.51
N GLU A 139 14.39 -20.50 -17.73
CA GLU A 139 15.68 -19.89 -18.05
C GLU A 139 15.70 -18.42 -17.61
N GLU A 140 14.62 -17.69 -17.90
CA GLU A 140 14.49 -16.28 -17.51
C GLU A 140 14.35 -16.11 -16.00
N ARG A 141 13.64 -17.01 -15.32
CA ARG A 141 13.53 -17.00 -13.86
C ARG A 141 14.89 -17.19 -13.20
N VAL A 142 15.67 -18.15 -13.67
CA VAL A 142 17.02 -18.40 -13.16
C VAL A 142 17.92 -17.20 -13.44
N ARG A 143 17.86 -16.63 -14.65
CA ARG A 143 18.61 -15.41 -15.00
C ARG A 143 18.28 -14.26 -14.06
N LEU A 144 17.00 -13.90 -13.92
CA LEU A 144 16.55 -12.78 -13.08
C LEU A 144 16.88 -13.01 -11.61
N LYS A 145 16.72 -14.25 -11.11
CA LYS A 145 17.12 -14.60 -9.74
C LYS A 145 18.60 -14.34 -9.51
N ASN A 146 19.47 -14.80 -10.41
CA ASN A 146 20.91 -14.61 -10.31
C ASN A 146 21.32 -13.13 -10.40
N LEU A 147 20.64 -12.33 -11.23
CA LEU A 147 20.89 -10.90 -11.30
C LEU A 147 20.53 -10.21 -9.98
N VAL A 148 19.33 -10.46 -9.47
CA VAL A 148 18.84 -9.84 -8.23
C VAL A 148 19.66 -10.27 -7.02
N GLU A 149 20.13 -11.52 -6.95
CA GLU A 149 21.01 -11.99 -5.87
C GLU A 149 22.30 -11.16 -5.75
N LYS A 150 22.84 -10.68 -6.87
CA LYS A 150 24.07 -9.86 -6.87
C LYS A 150 23.86 -8.44 -6.36
N VAL A 151 22.70 -7.85 -6.68
CA VAL A 151 22.43 -6.43 -6.45
C VAL A 151 21.58 -6.17 -5.20
N ARG A 152 21.03 -7.21 -4.56
CA ARG A 152 20.19 -7.03 -3.37
C ARG A 152 21.01 -6.61 -2.15
N PRO A 153 20.52 -5.67 -1.32
CA PRO A 153 21.07 -5.44 0.01
C PRO A 153 20.93 -6.67 0.92
N ALA A 154 21.93 -6.91 1.78
CA ALA A 154 21.91 -8.02 2.73
C ALA A 154 20.75 -7.91 3.74
N GLY A 155 20.11 -9.04 4.06
CA GLY A 155 18.98 -9.10 4.99
C GLY A 155 17.66 -8.55 4.44
N MET A 156 17.60 -8.23 3.14
CA MET A 156 16.43 -7.65 2.49
C MET A 156 15.97 -8.51 1.30
N GLY A 157 14.67 -8.46 1.05
CA GLY A 157 13.99 -9.32 0.10
C GLY A 157 13.54 -8.57 -1.14
N ILE A 158 13.37 -9.31 -2.23
CA ILE A 158 12.98 -8.78 -3.53
C ILE A 158 12.01 -9.73 -4.22
N ILE A 159 10.90 -9.20 -4.71
CA ILE A 159 9.99 -9.91 -5.60
C ILE A 159 10.12 -9.33 -7.00
N VAL A 160 10.57 -10.13 -7.97
CA VAL A 160 10.71 -9.73 -9.36
C VAL A 160 9.35 -9.75 -10.05
N ARG A 161 8.95 -8.62 -10.65
CA ARG A 161 7.68 -8.45 -11.35
C ARG A 161 7.81 -8.91 -12.80
N THR A 162 6.68 -9.20 -13.44
CA THR A 162 6.64 -9.58 -14.87
C THR A 162 7.27 -8.53 -15.79
N MET A 163 7.26 -7.24 -15.40
CA MET A 163 7.88 -6.17 -16.20
C MET A 163 9.42 -6.22 -16.23
N ALA A 164 10.04 -7.05 -15.38
CA ALA A 164 11.48 -7.27 -15.35
C ALA A 164 11.96 -8.22 -16.45
N GLU A 165 11.06 -8.96 -17.11
CA GLU A 165 11.42 -9.90 -18.16
C GLU A 165 12.18 -9.22 -19.29
N GLY A 166 13.33 -9.80 -19.67
CA GLY A 166 14.25 -9.26 -20.66
C GLY A 166 15.02 -8.01 -20.23
N LYS A 167 14.89 -7.54 -18.98
CA LYS A 167 15.61 -6.37 -18.48
C LYS A 167 17.06 -6.68 -18.10
N SER A 168 17.90 -5.65 -18.24
CA SER A 168 19.32 -5.71 -17.92
C SER A 168 19.56 -5.68 -16.41
N GLU A 169 20.76 -6.09 -15.98
CA GLU A 169 21.20 -5.97 -14.60
C GLU A 169 21.17 -4.51 -14.13
N GLU A 170 21.59 -3.58 -14.99
CA GLU A 170 21.63 -2.14 -14.70
C GLU A 170 20.23 -1.56 -14.43
N ASP A 171 19.22 -1.95 -15.22
CA ASP A 171 17.84 -1.50 -15.02
C ASP A 171 17.28 -1.97 -13.67
N LEU A 172 17.57 -3.21 -13.29
CA LEU A 172 17.15 -3.78 -12.00
C LEU A 172 17.88 -3.11 -10.85
N HIS A 173 19.19 -2.89 -10.99
CA HIS A 173 20.01 -2.23 -9.98
C HIS A 173 19.52 -0.82 -9.68
N LYS A 174 19.23 -0.01 -10.73
CA LYS A 174 18.68 1.34 -10.56
C LYS A 174 17.32 1.36 -9.83
N ASP A 175 16.44 0.42 -10.16
CA ASP A 175 15.13 0.30 -9.49
C ASP A 175 15.30 -0.10 -8.01
N ILE A 176 16.21 -1.03 -7.71
CA ILE A 176 16.52 -1.47 -6.34
C ILE A 176 17.17 -0.34 -5.52
N ASP A 177 18.15 0.37 -6.08
CA ASP A 177 18.83 1.49 -5.42
C ASP A 177 17.87 2.61 -5.06
N TYR A 178 16.94 2.94 -5.97
CA TYR A 178 15.91 3.91 -5.69
C TYR A 178 15.05 3.50 -4.48
N LEU A 179 14.59 2.25 -4.45
CA LEU A 179 13.76 1.73 -3.36
C LEU A 179 14.53 1.61 -2.04
N TYR A 180 15.81 1.24 -2.10
CA TYR A 180 16.69 1.19 -0.93
C TYR A 180 16.89 2.58 -0.32
N ASN A 181 17.15 3.59 -1.15
CA ASN A 181 17.28 4.98 -0.69
C ASN A 181 15.96 5.51 -0.10
N LEU A 182 14.82 5.20 -0.73
CA LEU A 182 13.51 5.50 -0.18
C LEU A 182 13.31 4.85 1.20
N TRP A 183 13.65 3.57 1.34
CA TRP A 183 13.58 2.86 2.62
C TRP A 183 14.47 3.51 3.70
N ASN A 184 15.70 3.89 3.36
CA ASN A 184 16.61 4.56 4.28
C ASN A 184 16.03 5.90 4.77
N ALA A 185 15.44 6.69 3.87
CA ALA A 185 14.78 7.94 4.23
C ALA A 185 13.56 7.71 5.15
N LEU A 186 12.73 6.71 4.84
CA LEU A 186 11.56 6.34 5.67
C LEU A 186 11.98 5.85 7.05
N SER A 187 13.01 5.00 7.12
CA SER A 187 13.59 4.50 8.37
C SER A 187 14.15 5.61 9.24
N ALA A 188 14.90 6.55 8.65
CA ALA A 188 15.45 7.70 9.35
C ALA A 188 14.34 8.66 9.85
N ARG A 189 13.26 8.81 9.08
CA ARG A 189 12.06 9.57 9.51
C ARG A 189 11.38 8.88 10.68
N ALA A 190 11.20 7.56 10.62
CA ALA A 190 10.53 6.79 11.66
C ALA A 190 11.28 6.81 13.00
N LYS A 191 12.61 6.80 12.99
CA LYS A 191 13.42 6.91 14.21
C LYS A 191 13.19 8.23 14.96
N ARG A 192 12.92 9.32 14.24
CA ARG A 192 12.76 10.67 14.81
C ARG A 192 11.31 11.04 15.12
N ALA A 193 10.36 10.48 14.38
CA ALA A 193 8.95 10.81 14.54
C ALA A 193 8.32 10.08 15.73
N VAL A 194 7.37 10.72 16.39
CA VAL A 194 6.56 10.12 17.47
C VAL A 194 5.30 9.51 16.89
N ALA A 195 4.94 8.30 17.31
CA ALA A 195 3.70 7.64 16.89
C ALA A 195 2.45 8.29 17.54
N PRO A 196 1.27 8.27 16.87
CA PRO A 196 1.03 7.72 15.55
C PRO A 196 1.29 8.72 14.40
N ILE A 197 1.94 8.28 13.32
CA ILE A 197 2.23 9.12 12.14
C ILE A 197 2.24 8.34 10.83
N LEU A 198 1.78 8.98 9.75
CA LEU A 198 1.93 8.50 8.37
C LEU A 198 3.36 8.76 7.88
N LEU A 199 4.11 7.69 7.56
CA LEU A 199 5.48 7.78 7.05
C LEU A 199 5.55 7.81 5.53
N TYR A 200 4.72 7.00 4.87
CA TYR A 200 4.66 6.84 3.42
C TYR A 200 3.22 6.69 2.97
N ARG A 201 2.85 7.43 1.91
CA ARG A 201 1.59 7.26 1.21
C ARG A 201 1.85 6.53 -0.09
N ASP A 202 1.19 5.40 -0.29
CA ASP A 202 1.28 4.68 -1.56
C ASP A 202 0.40 5.36 -2.61
N ALA A 203 1.03 5.88 -3.66
CA ALA A 203 0.34 6.48 -4.79
C ALA A 203 -0.05 5.43 -5.86
N THR A 204 0.27 4.15 -5.63
CA THR A 204 0.21 3.09 -6.66
C THR A 204 -1.16 2.42 -6.77
N TYR A 205 -2.11 2.68 -5.87
CA TYR A 205 -3.44 2.10 -5.99
C TYR A 205 -4.28 2.78 -7.08
N ARG A 206 -4.32 2.13 -8.24
CA ARG A 206 -5.32 2.36 -9.30
C ARG A 206 -6.23 1.14 -9.42
N PRO A 207 -7.31 1.00 -8.64
CA PRO A 207 -8.26 -0.06 -8.87
C PRO A 207 -9.16 0.35 -10.03
N GLY A 208 -9.05 -0.37 -11.13
CA GLY A 208 -9.99 -0.25 -12.23
C GLY A 208 -9.81 1.02 -13.06
N SER A 209 -9.84 0.80 -14.36
CA SER A 209 -10.26 1.72 -15.41
C SER A 209 -10.93 2.99 -14.87
N VAL A 210 -10.36 4.15 -15.20
CA VAL A 210 -11.13 5.40 -15.24
C VAL A 210 -12.33 5.13 -16.15
N LYS A 211 -13.51 4.89 -15.58
CA LYS A 211 -14.75 4.92 -16.33
C LYS A 211 -15.08 6.38 -16.53
N LEU A 212 -14.59 6.94 -17.65
CA LEU A 212 -15.11 8.20 -18.16
C LEU A 212 -16.56 7.93 -18.60
N VAL A 213 -17.52 8.09 -17.71
CA VAL A 213 -18.93 7.98 -18.06
C VAL A 213 -19.33 9.32 -18.67
N VAL A 214 -19.42 9.37 -20.00
CA VAL A 214 -19.99 10.50 -20.73
C VAL A 214 -21.49 10.28 -20.85
N ALA A 215 -22.27 10.80 -19.92
CA ALA A 215 -23.72 10.80 -20.04
C ALA A 215 -24.15 11.97 -20.96
N ARG A 216 -24.89 11.66 -22.03
CA ARG A 216 -25.59 12.65 -22.88
C ARG A 216 -27.09 12.39 -22.78
N GLY A 217 -27.83 13.28 -22.12
CA GLY A 217 -29.29 13.16 -21.97
C GLY A 217 -29.90 14.32 -21.20
N PRO A 218 -31.23 14.53 -21.28
CA PRO A 218 -31.92 15.55 -20.49
C PRO A 218 -31.83 15.22 -19.00
N LEU A 219 -31.56 16.24 -18.19
CA LEU A 219 -31.53 16.15 -16.73
C LEU A 219 -32.91 15.74 -16.23
N VAL A 220 -33.03 14.56 -15.60
CA VAL A 220 -34.18 14.24 -14.76
C VAL A 220 -33.94 14.90 -13.40
N PRO A 221 -34.75 15.88 -12.98
CA PRO A 221 -34.58 16.48 -11.66
C PRO A 221 -35.10 15.50 -10.61
N ARG A 222 -34.27 15.29 -9.58
CA ARG A 222 -34.52 14.49 -8.36
C ARG A 222 -34.29 12.97 -8.49
N ALA A 223 -33.06 12.57 -8.16
CA ALA A 223 -32.88 11.48 -7.21
C ALA A 223 -32.13 12.06 -6.02
N SER A 224 -32.85 12.26 -4.91
CA SER A 224 -32.23 12.39 -3.60
C SER A 224 -31.41 11.12 -3.37
N PHE A 225 -30.09 11.22 -3.48
CA PHE A 225 -29.19 10.24 -2.90
C PHE A 225 -29.22 10.44 -1.39
N THR A 226 -30.16 9.77 -0.74
CA THR A 226 -30.04 9.49 0.68
C THR A 226 -28.95 8.43 0.84
N ILE A 227 -27.87 8.79 1.54
CA ILE A 227 -26.94 7.85 2.17
C ILE A 227 -27.46 7.56 3.57
#